data_AF-A0A7V2Y1Z6-F1
#
_entry.id   AF-A0A7V2Y1Z6-F1
#
_cell.length_a   1.000
_cell.length_b   1.000
_cell.length_c   1.000
_cell.angle_alpha   90.00
_cell.angle_beta   90.00
_cell.angle_gamma   90.00
#
_symmetry.space_group_name_H-M   'P 1'
#
loop_
_entity.id
_entity.type
_entity.pdbx_description
1 polymer ?
#
loop_
_entity_poly.entity_id
_entity_poly.type
_entity_poly.pdbx_seq_one_letter_code
_entity_poly.pdbx_strand_id
1 'polypeptide(L)'
;MRFVMIVLVACFLTADIVEAAVLRVNAASTGSPIDGSSWDRAYRSPADALAAAQSGDELWVAEGTYTPAPPNGARTLSFRLKGGVALYGGFPVGAESRGDRDPDARRTLLTGDLNGNDGAGFSGRGENSYHVITLAEGEALLDGFTVSGGRADAGEDPHNSGGSGFAYLVLAGLLVAASVHVRLSKTRTRLVSAHDCRNSALE
;
A
#
# COMPACT_ATOMS: atom_id res chain seq x y z
N MET A 1 22.67 49.16 43.72
CA MET A 1 21.93 47.88 43.54
C MET A 1 21.51 47.79 42.08
N ARG A 2 22.10 46.88 41.29
CA ARG A 2 21.77 46.66 39.88
C ARG A 2 20.77 45.51 39.80
N PHE A 3 19.55 45.79 39.36
CA PHE A 3 18.53 44.78 39.06
C PHE A 3 18.88 44.11 37.73
N VAL A 4 19.20 42.83 37.77
CA VAL A 4 19.35 41.99 36.57
C VAL A 4 17.95 41.54 36.17
N MET A 5 17.46 42.07 35.05
CA MET A 5 16.19 41.70 34.44
C MET A 5 16.36 40.34 33.73
N ILE A 6 15.80 39.28 34.33
CA ILE A 6 15.73 37.95 33.74
C ILE A 6 14.72 38.02 32.58
N VAL A 7 15.21 37.99 31.35
CA VAL A 7 14.38 37.82 30.15
C VAL A 7 14.00 36.34 30.08
N LEU A 8 12.77 36.04 30.47
CA LEU A 8 12.20 34.71 30.36
C LEU A 8 11.79 34.48 28.91
N VAL A 9 12.65 33.81 28.13
CA VAL A 9 12.34 33.40 26.76
C VAL A 9 11.31 32.26 26.84
N ALA A 10 10.05 32.59 26.63
CA ALA A 10 9.01 31.59 26.38
C ALA A 10 9.26 30.97 25.01
N CYS A 11 9.93 29.83 24.97
CA CYS A 11 10.02 28.97 23.79
C CYS A 11 8.63 28.38 23.56
N PHE A 12 7.82 29.03 22.73
CA PHE A 12 6.60 28.45 22.21
C PHE A 12 6.99 27.26 21.32
N LEU A 13 6.92 26.04 21.86
CA LEU A 13 6.91 24.83 21.05
C LEU A 13 5.62 24.89 20.22
N THR A 14 5.73 25.26 18.96
CA THR A 14 4.69 24.94 17.98
C THR A 14 4.74 23.43 17.80
N ALA A 15 3.73 22.73 18.32
CA ALA A 15 3.48 21.37 17.88
C ALA A 15 3.01 21.48 16.43
N ASP A 16 3.84 21.03 15.49
CA ASP A 16 3.39 20.80 14.12
C ASP A 16 2.31 19.72 14.20
N ILE A 17 1.05 20.14 14.04
CA ILE A 17 -0.04 19.21 13.82
C ILE A 17 0.21 18.58 12.45
N VAL A 18 0.76 17.36 12.44
CA VAL A 18 0.88 16.57 11.22
C VAL A 18 -0.54 16.17 10.83
N GLU A 19 -1.16 17.00 10.00
CA GLU A 19 -2.41 16.66 9.34
C GLU A 19 -2.13 15.55 8.31
N ALA A 20 -3.01 14.56 8.25
CA ALA A 20 -2.95 13.50 7.25
C ALA A 20 -2.82 14.10 5.84
N ALA A 21 -1.73 13.81 5.15
CA ALA A 21 -1.48 14.33 3.81
C ALA A 21 -2.15 13.47 2.74
N VAL A 22 -2.57 14.10 1.64
CA VAL A 22 -2.99 13.41 0.42
C VAL A 22 -1.88 13.49 -0.62
N LEU A 23 -1.22 12.37 -0.86
CA LEU A 23 -0.16 12.23 -1.87
C LEU A 23 -0.74 11.64 -3.16
N ARG A 24 -0.48 12.29 -4.29
CA ARG A 24 -0.94 11.85 -5.61
C ARG A 24 0.13 11.05 -6.32
N VAL A 25 -0.33 10.04 -7.06
CA VAL A 25 0.53 9.18 -7.88
C VAL A 25 0.01 9.15 -9.31
N ASN A 26 0.84 9.53 -10.27
CA ASN A 26 0.55 9.52 -11.70
C ASN A 26 1.85 9.21 -12.45
N ALA A 27 1.90 8.07 -13.15
CA ALA A 27 3.08 7.66 -13.92
C ALA A 27 3.46 8.68 -15.01
N ALA A 28 2.48 9.41 -15.54
CA ALA A 28 2.67 10.43 -16.57
C ALA A 28 3.02 11.83 -16.02
N SER A 29 3.23 11.98 -14.70
CA SER A 29 3.58 13.25 -14.07
C SER A 29 4.91 13.82 -14.61
N THR A 30 4.88 15.08 -15.05
CA THR A 30 6.05 15.79 -15.62
C THR A 30 6.52 16.98 -14.79
N GLY A 31 5.80 17.33 -13.72
CA GLY A 31 6.11 18.51 -12.90
C GLY A 31 7.41 18.40 -12.12
N SER A 32 7.78 19.51 -11.47
CA SER A 32 8.97 19.60 -10.62
C SER A 32 8.77 20.60 -9.46
N PRO A 33 9.20 20.26 -8.23
CA PRO A 33 9.69 18.94 -7.81
C PRO A 33 8.55 17.91 -7.72
N ILE A 34 8.92 16.63 -7.72
CA ILE A 34 8.01 15.50 -7.52
C ILE A 34 7.87 15.23 -6.02
N ASP A 35 6.71 15.59 -5.46
CA ASP A 35 6.44 15.49 -4.01
C ASP A 35 5.03 15.03 -3.65
N GLY A 36 4.18 14.73 -4.64
CA GLY A 36 2.82 14.22 -4.41
C GLY A 36 1.80 15.28 -4.02
N SER A 37 2.19 16.54 -3.86
CA SER A 37 1.30 17.61 -3.36
C SER A 37 0.16 17.97 -4.32
N SER A 38 0.32 17.69 -5.62
CA SER A 38 -0.68 17.93 -6.66
C SER A 38 -0.59 16.87 -7.76
N TRP A 39 -1.55 16.85 -8.70
CA TRP A 39 -1.51 15.92 -9.84
C TRP A 39 -0.36 16.21 -10.80
N ASP A 40 0.05 17.48 -10.92
CA ASP A 40 1.21 17.90 -11.73
C ASP A 40 2.55 17.51 -11.08
N ARG A 41 2.62 17.55 -9.74
CA ARG A 41 3.79 17.18 -8.93
C ARG A 41 3.68 15.77 -8.34
N ALA A 42 2.80 14.94 -8.90
CA ALA A 42 2.50 13.61 -8.40
C ALA A 42 3.74 12.70 -8.48
N TYR A 43 3.87 11.78 -7.53
CA TYR A 43 4.85 10.70 -7.62
C TYR A 43 4.59 9.86 -8.87
N ARG A 44 5.64 9.37 -9.51
CA ARG A 44 5.50 8.53 -10.71
C ARG A 44 5.25 7.06 -10.39
N SER A 45 5.58 6.63 -9.17
CA SER A 45 5.36 5.27 -8.70
C SER A 45 4.72 5.26 -7.31
N PRO A 46 3.79 4.32 -7.02
CA PRO A 46 3.31 4.07 -5.67
C PRO A 46 4.44 3.71 -4.71
N ALA A 47 5.55 3.11 -5.18
CA ALA A 47 6.69 2.78 -4.33
C ALA A 47 7.36 4.04 -3.75
N ASP A 48 7.52 5.09 -4.55
CA ASP A 48 8.11 6.36 -4.12
C ASP A 48 7.18 7.10 -3.14
N ALA A 49 5.89 7.14 -3.46
CA ALA A 49 4.89 7.73 -2.58
C ALA A 49 4.80 6.98 -1.25
N LEU A 50 4.80 5.64 -1.28
CA LEU A 50 4.85 4.81 -0.08
C LEU A 50 6.10 5.07 0.73
N ALA A 51 7.26 5.31 0.10
CA ALA A 51 8.49 5.64 0.82
C ALA A 51 8.38 6.99 1.57
N ALA A 52 7.71 7.98 0.98
CA ALA A 52 7.50 9.30 1.58
C ALA A 52 6.38 9.34 2.64
N ALA A 53 5.35 8.51 2.49
CA ALA A 53 4.15 8.54 3.33
C ALA A 53 4.40 8.19 4.80
N GLN A 54 3.60 8.79 5.67
CA GLN A 54 3.52 8.58 7.11
C GLN A 54 2.16 8.00 7.50
N SER A 55 2.10 7.39 8.69
CA SER A 55 0.84 6.86 9.22
C SER A 55 -0.20 7.98 9.32
N GLY A 56 -1.38 7.76 8.75
CA GLY A 56 -2.44 8.76 8.60
C GLY A 56 -2.62 9.23 7.16
N ASP A 57 -1.58 9.15 6.33
CA ASP A 57 -1.63 9.65 4.95
C ASP A 57 -2.50 8.80 4.01
N GLU A 58 -2.97 9.46 2.97
CA GLU A 58 -3.66 8.84 1.85
C GLU A 58 -2.87 8.97 0.56
N LEU A 59 -2.81 7.88 -0.19
CA LEU A 59 -2.24 7.84 -1.53
C LEU A 59 -3.36 7.70 -2.55
N TRP A 60 -3.50 8.70 -3.40
CA TRP A 60 -4.46 8.72 -4.50
C TRP A 60 -3.73 8.37 -5.79
N VAL A 61 -4.00 7.18 -6.30
CA VAL A 61 -3.29 6.62 -7.46
C VAL A 61 -4.18 6.73 -8.69
N ALA A 62 -3.67 7.42 -9.72
CA ALA A 62 -4.33 7.52 -11.01
C ALA A 62 -4.52 6.13 -11.65
N GLU A 63 -5.42 6.05 -12.61
CA GLU A 63 -5.44 4.91 -13.53
C GLU A 63 -4.10 4.70 -14.21
N GLY A 64 -3.80 3.44 -14.52
CA GLY A 64 -2.56 3.06 -15.15
C GLY A 64 -1.98 1.77 -14.61
N THR A 65 -0.84 1.40 -15.18
CA THR A 65 -0.09 0.20 -14.80
C THR A 65 1.18 0.62 -14.08
N TYR A 66 1.40 0.05 -12.90
CA TYR A 66 2.53 0.34 -12.04
C TYR A 66 3.28 -0.94 -11.70
N THR A 67 4.60 -0.91 -11.87
CA THR A 67 5.51 -1.98 -11.48
C THR A 67 6.35 -1.56 -10.27
N PRO A 68 6.75 -2.50 -9.40
CA PRO A 68 7.58 -2.20 -8.23
C PRO A 68 9.05 -1.94 -8.59
N ALA A 69 9.46 -2.27 -9.82
CA ALA A 69 10.81 -2.10 -10.34
C ALA A 69 10.76 -1.73 -11.84
N PRO A 70 11.83 -1.12 -12.38
CA PRO A 70 11.95 -0.93 -13.82
C PRO A 70 12.11 -2.28 -14.56
N PRO A 71 12.01 -2.31 -15.90
CA PRO A 71 12.29 -3.50 -16.70
C PRO A 71 13.63 -4.14 -16.36
N ASN A 72 13.64 -5.47 -16.22
CA ASN A 72 14.78 -6.27 -15.74
C ASN A 72 15.33 -5.87 -14.34
N GLY A 73 14.53 -5.17 -13.54
CA GLY A 73 14.87 -4.78 -12.18
C GLY A 73 14.90 -5.96 -11.20
N ALA A 74 15.20 -5.66 -9.94
CA ALA A 74 15.28 -6.67 -8.90
C ALA A 74 13.90 -7.29 -8.60
N ARG A 75 13.76 -8.59 -8.81
CA ARG A 75 12.53 -9.38 -8.52
C ARG A 75 12.10 -9.34 -7.06
N THR A 76 12.99 -8.96 -6.14
CA THR A 76 12.72 -8.84 -4.70
C THR A 76 11.95 -7.56 -4.34
N LEU A 77 11.84 -6.60 -5.26
CA LEU A 77 11.08 -5.37 -5.04
C LEU A 77 9.58 -5.61 -5.18
N SER A 78 8.83 -4.93 -4.31
CA SER A 78 7.37 -4.98 -4.19
C SER A 78 6.83 -3.61 -3.74
N PHE A 79 5.53 -3.38 -3.91
CA PHE A 79 4.84 -2.27 -3.26
C PHE A 79 4.70 -2.59 -1.77
N ARG A 80 5.63 -2.05 -0.97
CA ARG A 80 5.68 -2.28 0.48
C ARG A 80 4.71 -1.35 1.21
N LEU A 81 3.52 -1.86 1.51
CA LEU A 81 2.51 -1.13 2.26
C LEU A 81 2.99 -0.82 3.67
N LYS A 82 2.64 0.38 4.13
CA LYS A 82 2.94 0.90 5.47
C LYS A 82 1.68 0.89 6.32
N GLY A 83 1.81 0.44 7.57
CA GLY A 83 0.72 0.51 8.54
C GLY A 83 0.23 1.95 8.72
N GLY A 84 -1.09 2.12 8.79
CA GLY A 84 -1.76 3.42 8.92
C GLY A 84 -1.82 4.24 7.65
N VAL A 85 -1.31 3.75 6.51
CA VAL A 85 -1.41 4.43 5.21
C VAL A 85 -2.53 3.81 4.38
N ALA A 86 -3.38 4.65 3.79
CA ALA A 86 -4.47 4.23 2.91
C ALA A 86 -4.11 4.47 1.45
N LEU A 87 -4.16 3.43 0.62
CA LEU A 87 -3.95 3.50 -0.82
C LEU A 87 -5.28 3.30 -1.54
N TYR A 88 -5.58 4.24 -2.43
CA TYR A 88 -6.80 4.29 -3.19
C TYR A 88 -6.49 4.39 -4.69
N GLY A 89 -6.91 3.40 -5.46
CA GLY A 89 -6.81 3.36 -6.92
C GLY A 89 -8.06 3.88 -7.61
N GLY A 90 -7.91 4.18 -8.89
CA GLY A 90 -8.98 4.54 -9.82
C GLY A 90 -9.33 6.03 -9.90
N PHE A 91 -8.34 6.88 -9.64
CA PHE A 91 -8.51 8.32 -9.81
C PHE A 91 -8.31 8.77 -11.26
N PRO A 92 -9.06 9.79 -11.72
CA PRO A 92 -8.64 10.62 -12.85
C PRO A 92 -7.51 11.55 -12.41
N VAL A 93 -6.67 11.93 -13.37
CA VAL A 93 -5.80 13.10 -13.19
C VAL A 93 -6.69 14.34 -13.02
N GLY A 94 -6.46 15.10 -11.95
CA GLY A 94 -7.24 16.30 -11.63
C GLY A 94 -8.34 16.10 -10.58
N ALA A 95 -8.52 14.89 -10.02
CA ALA A 95 -9.44 14.68 -8.90
C ALA A 95 -9.16 15.63 -7.72
N GLU A 96 -10.23 16.24 -7.23
CA GLU A 96 -10.24 17.15 -6.09
C GLU A 96 -10.71 16.43 -4.82
N SER A 97 -11.46 15.34 -4.98
CA SER A 97 -12.05 14.58 -3.88
C SER A 97 -11.84 13.07 -4.03
N ARG A 98 -11.92 12.34 -2.91
CA ARG A 98 -11.91 10.87 -2.91
C ARG A 98 -13.11 10.27 -3.67
N GLY A 99 -14.21 11.02 -3.77
CA GLY A 99 -15.42 10.62 -4.48
C GLY A 99 -15.28 10.64 -6.00
N ASP A 100 -14.23 11.28 -6.53
CA ASP A 100 -14.01 11.39 -7.98
C ASP A 100 -13.46 10.09 -8.59
N ARG A 101 -13.17 9.10 -7.73
CA ARG A 101 -12.71 7.76 -8.11
C ARG A 101 -13.79 7.00 -8.85
N ASP A 102 -13.36 6.24 -9.83
CA ASP A 102 -14.18 5.23 -10.49
C ASP A 102 -13.30 4.00 -10.76
N PRO A 103 -13.09 3.10 -9.77
CA PRO A 103 -12.17 1.97 -9.93
C PRO A 103 -12.58 0.98 -11.03
N ASP A 104 -13.86 0.96 -11.42
CA ASP A 104 -14.38 0.09 -12.47
C ASP A 104 -14.05 0.66 -13.86
N ALA A 105 -14.23 1.96 -14.07
CA ALA A 105 -13.91 2.62 -15.34
C ALA A 105 -12.43 3.01 -15.47
N ARG A 106 -11.76 3.32 -14.35
CA ARG A 106 -10.39 3.83 -14.25
C ARG A 106 -9.53 2.82 -13.51
N ARG A 107 -9.08 1.79 -14.20
CA ARG A 107 -8.36 0.69 -13.55
C ARG A 107 -6.95 1.12 -13.16
N THR A 108 -6.60 0.89 -11.89
CA THR A 108 -5.22 0.95 -11.42
C THR A 108 -4.67 -0.46 -11.23
N LEU A 109 -3.70 -0.84 -12.05
CA LEU A 109 -3.06 -2.15 -12.06
C LEU A 109 -1.70 -2.09 -11.36
N LEU A 110 -1.55 -2.85 -10.28
CA LEU A 110 -0.25 -3.16 -9.68
C LEU A 110 0.20 -4.51 -10.25
N THR A 111 1.32 -4.52 -10.96
CA THR A 111 1.80 -5.75 -11.61
C THR A 111 3.25 -6.06 -11.28
N GLY A 112 3.53 -7.35 -11.11
CA GLY A 112 4.88 -7.88 -11.02
C GLY A 112 5.52 -8.16 -12.38
N ASP A 113 4.78 -8.06 -13.49
CA ASP A 113 5.33 -8.16 -14.85
C ASP A 113 6.19 -6.92 -15.15
N LEU A 114 7.49 -7.05 -14.92
CA LEU A 114 8.44 -5.93 -15.02
C LEU A 114 8.72 -5.53 -16.47
N ASN A 115 8.57 -6.47 -17.41
CA ASN A 115 8.91 -6.27 -18.82
C ASN A 115 7.69 -6.08 -19.72
N GLY A 116 6.48 -6.26 -19.19
CA GLY A 116 5.23 -6.11 -19.95
C GLY A 116 5.06 -7.19 -21.01
N ASN A 117 5.60 -8.38 -20.79
CA ASN A 117 5.71 -9.46 -21.77
C ASN A 117 5.08 -10.78 -21.30
N ASP A 118 4.31 -10.77 -20.21
CA ASP A 118 3.53 -11.92 -19.77
C ASP A 118 2.59 -12.36 -20.89
N GLY A 119 2.75 -13.61 -21.33
CA GLY A 119 1.97 -14.20 -22.42
C GLY A 119 1.05 -15.32 -21.98
N ALA A 120 0.36 -15.91 -22.96
CA ALA A 120 -0.49 -17.07 -22.76
C ALA A 120 0.30 -18.25 -22.18
N GLY A 121 -0.37 -19.10 -21.39
CA GLY A 121 0.26 -20.30 -20.84
C GLY A 121 1.43 -20.01 -19.89
N PHE A 122 1.43 -18.85 -19.21
CA PHE A 122 2.45 -18.47 -18.24
C PHE A 122 3.84 -18.18 -18.84
N SER A 123 3.93 -17.93 -20.15
CA SER A 123 5.18 -17.51 -20.80
C SER A 123 5.60 -16.10 -20.39
N GLY A 124 6.89 -15.78 -20.46
CA GLY A 124 7.39 -14.40 -20.27
C GLY A 124 7.43 -13.92 -18.82
N ARG A 125 7.35 -14.82 -17.83
CA ARG A 125 7.26 -14.45 -16.41
C ARG A 125 8.59 -14.51 -15.64
N GLY A 126 9.72 -14.75 -16.30
CA GLY A 126 10.98 -15.09 -15.62
C GLY A 126 11.57 -13.96 -14.78
N GLU A 127 11.28 -12.74 -15.21
CA GLU A 127 11.64 -11.45 -14.66
C GLU A 127 10.65 -10.95 -13.61
N ASN A 128 9.51 -11.60 -13.46
CA ASN A 128 8.44 -11.04 -12.66
C ASN A 128 8.83 -10.92 -11.21
N SER A 129 8.41 -9.85 -10.54
CA SER A 129 8.60 -9.72 -9.10
C SER A 129 8.08 -10.95 -8.36
N TYR A 130 8.83 -11.38 -7.34
CA TYR A 130 8.39 -12.48 -6.48
C TYR A 130 7.08 -12.15 -5.79
N HIS A 131 6.95 -10.92 -5.29
CA HIS A 131 5.71 -10.41 -4.71
C HIS A 131 5.39 -9.05 -5.30
N VAL A 132 4.12 -8.84 -5.66
CA VAL A 132 3.65 -7.53 -6.12
C VAL A 132 3.47 -6.59 -4.94
N ILE A 133 2.89 -7.09 -3.85
CA ILE A 133 2.59 -6.35 -2.64
C ILE A 133 3.21 -7.08 -1.45
N THR A 134 3.83 -6.32 -0.56
CA THR A 134 4.20 -6.79 0.78
C THR A 134 3.68 -5.82 1.82
N LEU A 135 3.50 -6.30 3.04
CA LEU A 135 3.15 -5.46 4.18
C LEU A 135 4.34 -5.41 5.14
N ALA A 136 4.79 -4.19 5.47
CA ALA A 136 5.87 -3.98 6.43
C ALA A 136 5.44 -4.50 7.81
N GLU A 137 4.61 -3.71 8.50
CA GLU A 137 4.03 -3.92 9.82
C GLU A 137 2.71 -3.13 9.93
N GLY A 138 1.86 -3.49 10.89
CA GLY A 138 0.57 -2.83 11.14
C GLY A 138 -0.53 -3.24 10.17
N GLU A 139 -1.48 -2.33 9.95
CA GLU A 139 -2.60 -2.52 9.02
C GLU A 139 -2.56 -1.43 7.96
N ALA A 140 -2.63 -1.81 6.68
CA ALA A 140 -2.74 -0.89 5.57
C ALA A 140 -4.08 -1.10 4.85
N LEU A 141 -4.61 -0.03 4.29
CA LEU A 141 -5.79 -0.10 3.43
C LEU A 141 -5.34 -0.08 1.98
N LEU A 142 -5.82 -1.05 1.21
CA LEU A 142 -5.68 -1.08 -0.25
C LEU A 142 -7.07 -1.23 -0.87
N ASP A 143 -7.47 -0.25 -1.66
CA ASP A 143 -8.82 -0.21 -2.26
C ASP A 143 -8.77 0.31 -3.70
N GLY A 144 -9.52 -0.33 -4.60
CA GLY A 144 -9.61 0.05 -6.01
C GLY A 144 -8.42 -0.35 -6.88
N PHE A 145 -7.72 -1.43 -6.54
CA PHE A 145 -6.58 -1.95 -7.32
C PHE A 145 -6.86 -3.34 -7.89
N THR A 146 -6.38 -3.57 -9.10
CA THR A 146 -6.13 -4.93 -9.61
C THR A 146 -4.67 -5.29 -9.34
N VAL A 147 -4.42 -6.51 -8.87
CA VAL A 147 -3.06 -6.99 -8.54
C VAL A 147 -2.78 -8.25 -9.35
N SER A 148 -1.63 -8.31 -10.04
CA SER A 148 -1.29 -9.47 -10.89
C SER A 148 0.21 -9.61 -11.15
N GLY A 149 0.61 -10.66 -11.86
CA GLY A 149 1.97 -10.75 -12.42
C GLY A 149 3.06 -11.08 -11.42
N GLY A 150 2.75 -11.49 -10.18
CA GLY A 150 3.78 -11.92 -9.23
C GLY A 150 4.10 -13.41 -9.32
N ARG A 151 5.38 -13.78 -9.18
CA ARG A 151 5.90 -15.14 -9.38
C ARG A 151 6.87 -15.54 -8.27
N ALA A 152 6.35 -16.11 -7.19
CA ALA A 152 7.14 -16.60 -6.07
C ALA A 152 7.67 -18.02 -6.32
N ASP A 153 8.69 -18.13 -7.16
CA ASP A 153 9.33 -19.39 -7.56
C ASP A 153 10.78 -19.53 -7.11
N ALA A 154 11.22 -18.74 -6.13
CA ALA A 154 12.53 -18.91 -5.53
C ALA A 154 12.60 -20.21 -4.71
N GLY A 155 13.81 -20.71 -4.46
CA GLY A 155 14.02 -21.92 -3.67
C GLY A 155 13.83 -21.75 -2.15
N GLU A 156 13.61 -20.53 -1.67
CA GLU A 156 13.67 -20.18 -0.25
C GLU A 156 12.52 -19.23 0.14
N ASP A 157 12.10 -19.32 1.40
CA ASP A 157 11.21 -18.32 2.00
C ASP A 157 11.88 -16.92 1.99
N PRO A 158 11.12 -15.83 1.82
CA PRO A 158 9.67 -15.79 1.61
C PRO A 158 9.25 -15.91 0.13
N HIS A 159 10.21 -16.06 -0.79
CA HIS A 159 10.00 -15.90 -2.23
C HIS A 159 9.56 -17.18 -2.97
N ASN A 160 9.22 -18.23 -2.23
CA ASN A 160 8.71 -19.53 -2.72
C ASN A 160 7.18 -19.67 -2.64
N SER A 161 6.47 -18.64 -2.14
CA SER A 161 5.03 -18.66 -1.91
C SER A 161 4.38 -17.28 -2.07
N GLY A 162 3.06 -17.22 -2.33
CA GLY A 162 2.32 -15.95 -2.33
C GLY A 162 2.66 -14.97 -3.46
N GLY A 163 2.99 -15.48 -4.67
CA GLY A 163 3.47 -14.68 -5.81
C GLY A 163 2.70 -13.40 -6.11
N SER A 164 1.39 -13.51 -6.33
CA SER A 164 0.50 -12.35 -6.53
C SER A 164 -0.27 -11.95 -5.27
N GLY A 165 0.11 -12.48 -4.10
CA GLY A 165 -0.56 -12.24 -2.82
C GLY A 165 -2.02 -12.71 -2.79
N PHE A 166 -2.28 -14.00 -2.58
CA PHE A 166 -3.49 -14.39 -1.85
C PHE A 166 -3.32 -13.88 -0.41
N ALA A 167 -3.91 -12.73 -0.11
CA ALA A 167 -3.96 -12.23 1.26
C ALA A 167 -4.79 -13.18 2.12
N TYR A 168 -4.30 -13.52 3.31
CA TYR A 168 -5.04 -14.25 4.33
C TYR A 168 -6.30 -13.43 4.68
N LEU A 169 -7.47 -13.89 4.22
CA LEU A 169 -8.75 -13.23 4.42
C LEU A 169 -9.34 -13.67 5.77
N VAL A 170 -9.20 -12.86 6.82
CA VAL A 170 -10.08 -13.00 8.00
C VAL A 170 -11.40 -12.31 7.66
N LEU A 171 -12.34 -13.09 7.12
CA LEU A 171 -13.74 -12.72 7.04
C LEU A 171 -14.30 -12.63 8.46
N ALA A 172 -14.41 -11.42 8.99
CA ALA A 172 -15.36 -11.11 10.04
C ALA A 172 -16.33 -10.05 9.50
N GLY A 173 -17.50 -10.52 9.05
CA GLY A 173 -18.69 -9.68 8.92
C GLY A 173 -19.17 -9.41 7.49
N LEU A 174 -20.12 -10.25 7.08
CA LEU A 174 -21.35 -9.92 6.35
C LEU A 174 -21.29 -9.23 4.96
N LEU A 175 -21.88 -9.95 4.01
CA LEU A 175 -22.10 -9.62 2.60
C LEU A 175 -23.08 -8.45 2.41
N VAL A 176 -22.66 -7.36 1.76
CA VAL A 176 -23.48 -6.53 0.85
C VAL A 176 -22.55 -6.01 -0.26
N ALA A 177 -22.99 -6.09 -1.51
CA ALA A 177 -22.22 -5.67 -2.68
C ALA A 177 -21.80 -4.19 -2.63
N ALA A 178 -20.49 -3.92 -2.55
CA ALA A 178 -19.78 -2.73 -3.05
C ALA A 178 -18.31 -2.82 -2.57
N SER A 179 -17.36 -2.66 -3.49
CA SER A 179 -15.91 -2.46 -3.24
C SER A 179 -15.25 -3.44 -2.25
N VAL A 180 -14.49 -4.40 -2.79
CA VAL A 180 -13.59 -5.27 -2.01
C VAL A 180 -12.53 -4.39 -1.33
N HIS A 181 -12.77 -4.01 -0.09
CA HIS A 181 -11.78 -3.38 0.76
C HIS A 181 -10.81 -4.46 1.21
N VAL A 182 -9.60 -4.48 0.64
CA VAL A 182 -8.56 -5.40 1.10
C VAL A 182 -7.86 -4.74 2.29
N ARG A 183 -8.21 -5.17 3.52
CA ARG A 183 -7.44 -4.86 4.73
C ARG A 183 -6.37 -5.92 4.92
N LEU A 184 -5.11 -5.51 4.88
CA LEU A 184 -3.96 -6.40 5.10
C LEU A 184 -3.44 -6.18 6.52
N SER A 185 -3.45 -7.23 7.35
CA SER A 185 -2.96 -7.22 8.73
C SER A 185 -1.96 -8.36 8.95
N LYS A 186 -0.80 -8.06 9.54
CA LYS A 186 0.27 -9.03 9.82
C LYS A 186 0.29 -9.41 11.30
N THR A 187 -0.86 -9.79 11.87
CA THR A 187 -0.91 -10.17 13.28
C THR A 187 -0.58 -11.66 13.43
N ARG A 188 0.46 -12.01 14.19
CA ARG A 188 0.79 -13.41 14.51
C ARG A 188 -0.29 -13.97 15.43
N THR A 189 -1.24 -14.74 14.91
CA THR A 189 -2.14 -15.52 15.76
C THR A 189 -1.34 -16.67 16.39
N ARG A 190 -1.01 -16.54 17.67
CA ARG A 190 -0.69 -17.69 18.52
C ARG A 190 -1.97 -18.53 18.60
N LEU A 191 -1.96 -19.71 17.99
CA LEU A 191 -2.92 -20.78 18.28
C LEU A 191 -2.76 -21.15 19.76
N VAL A 192 -3.57 -20.57 20.64
CA VAL A 192 -3.88 -21.21 21.91
C VAL A 192 -4.87 -22.30 21.53
N SER A 193 -4.41 -23.54 21.52
CA SER A 193 -5.25 -24.73 21.32
C SER A 193 -6.42 -24.66 22.29
N ALA A 194 -7.64 -24.57 21.76
CA ALA A 194 -8.86 -24.79 22.51
C ALA A 194 -8.98 -26.30 22.80
N HIS A 195 -8.19 -26.78 23.76
CA HIS A 195 -8.37 -28.11 24.36
C HIS A 195 -8.63 -28.00 25.86
N ASP A 196 -9.29 -26.93 26.30
CA ASP A 196 -9.71 -26.82 27.69
C ASP A 196 -11.00 -26.00 27.82
N CYS A 197 -12.12 -26.61 27.43
CA CYS A 197 -13.41 -26.36 28.04
C CYS A 197 -14.45 -27.35 27.53
N ARG A 198 -15.06 -28.08 28.49
CA ARG A 198 -16.26 -28.94 28.44
C ARG A 198 -16.01 -30.45 28.29
N ASN A 199 -15.90 -31.15 29.41
CA ASN A 199 -17.05 -31.86 29.99
C ASN A 199 -16.71 -32.45 31.36
N SER A 200 -17.02 -31.68 32.42
CA SER A 200 -17.46 -32.25 33.70
C SER A 200 -18.93 -31.85 33.88
N ALA A 201 -19.83 -32.69 33.38
CA ALA A 201 -21.21 -32.81 33.86
C ALA A 201 -21.90 -33.94 33.09
N LEU A 202 -22.39 -34.91 33.87
CA LEU A 202 -23.36 -35.97 33.57
C LEU A 202 -22.79 -37.33 33.12
N GLU A 203 -23.02 -38.28 34.03
CA GLU A 203 -22.78 -39.75 34.06
C GLU A 203 -21.36 -40.25 34.37
#